data_AF-A0A973FFY2-F1
#
_entry.id   AF-A0A973FFY2-F1
#
_cell.length_a   1.000
_cell.length_b   1.000
_cell.length_c   1.000
_cell.angle_alpha   90.00
_cell.angle_beta   90.00
_cell.angle_gamma   90.00
#
_symmetry.space_group_name_H-M   'P 1'
#
loop_
_entity.id
_entity.type
_entity.pdbx_description
1 polymer ?
#
loop_
_entity_poly.entity_id
_entity_poly.type
_entity_poly.pdbx_seq_one_letter_code
_entity_poly.pdbx_strand_id
1 'polypeptide(L)'
;MKFYLEPTFWVLATASLTACGSVAFMRTIGRIHAISILIVWACATGTVFLLYGTFPALLTAACSLLVGALLMIVSLTWSGVRSMPNRRFEDR
;
A
#
# COMPACT_ATOMS: atom_id res chain seq x y z
N MET A 1 -30.66 2.63 -8.37
CA MET A 1 -29.53 1.69 -8.14
C MET A 1 -28.13 2.31 -8.31
N LYS A 2 -27.95 3.64 -8.26
CA LYS A 2 -26.60 4.28 -8.35
C LYS A 2 -26.01 4.73 -7.00
N PHE A 3 -26.84 4.95 -5.98
CA PHE A 3 -26.40 5.49 -4.68
C PHE A 3 -25.47 4.57 -3.86
N TYR A 4 -25.50 3.25 -4.08
CA TYR A 4 -24.65 2.30 -3.35
C TYR A 4 -23.30 2.03 -4.03
N LEU A 5 -23.17 2.39 -5.31
CA LEU A 5 -21.95 2.16 -6.07
C LEU A 5 -20.88 3.20 -5.71
N GLU A 6 -21.24 4.45 -5.44
CA GLU A 6 -20.26 5.48 -5.07
C GLU A 6 -19.50 5.18 -3.75
N PRO A 7 -20.15 4.88 -2.61
CA PRO A 7 -19.43 4.61 -1.37
C PRO A 7 -18.60 3.33 -1.44
N THR A 8 -19.08 2.31 -2.15
CA THR A 8 -18.38 1.03 -2.31
C THR A 8 -17.08 1.20 -3.11
N PHE A 9 -17.06 2.10 -4.10
CA PHE A 9 -15.85 2.44 -4.84
C PHE A 9 -14.78 3.05 -3.94
N TRP A 10 -15.17 4.02 -3.10
CA TRP A 10 -14.24 4.67 -2.17
C TRP A 10 -13.68 3.71 -1.11
N VAL A 11 -14.50 2.78 -0.61
CA VAL A 11 -14.05 1.73 0.33
C VAL A 11 -13.03 0.81 -0.33
N LEU A 12 -13.27 0.37 -1.58
CA LEU A 12 -12.32 -0.47 -2.31
C LEU A 12 -11.03 0.27 -2.67
N ALA A 13 -11.13 1.55 -3.04
CA ALA A 13 -9.98 2.39 -3.32
C ALA A 13 -9.11 2.62 -2.07
N THR A 14 -9.73 2.93 -0.93
CA THR A 14 -9.02 3.09 0.35
C THR A 14 -8.43 1.77 0.86
N ALA A 15 -9.10 0.64 0.67
CA ALA A 15 -8.58 -0.69 1.00
C ALA A 15 -7.32 -1.04 0.18
N SER A 16 -7.32 -0.75 -1.13
CA SER A 16 -6.14 -0.99 -1.97
C SER A 16 -4.96 -0.06 -1.60
N LEU A 17 -5.23 1.20 -1.27
CA LEU A 17 -4.23 2.16 -0.79
C LEU A 17 -3.60 1.74 0.55
N THR A 18 -4.42 1.29 1.51
CA THR A 18 -3.91 0.85 2.82
C THR A 18 -3.13 -0.46 2.73
N ALA A 19 -3.55 -1.41 1.88
CA ALA A 19 -2.78 -2.63 1.61
C ALA A 19 -1.38 -2.31 1.08
N CYS A 20 -1.27 -1.47 0.04
CA CYS A 20 0.03 -1.03 -0.49
C CYS A 20 0.82 -0.18 0.51
N GLY A 21 0.16 0.71 1.25
CA GLY A 21 0.81 1.58 2.22
C GLY A 21 1.39 0.83 3.43
N SER A 22 0.77 -0.29 3.83
CA SER A 22 1.25 -1.10 4.97
C SER A 22 2.66 -1.65 4.76
N VAL A 23 3.03 -1.93 3.51
CA VAL A 23 4.37 -2.39 3.09
C VAL A 23 5.45 -1.37 3.48
N ALA A 24 5.15 -0.07 3.41
CA ALA A 24 6.12 0.97 3.72
C ALA A 24 6.47 1.04 5.22
N PHE A 25 5.56 0.63 6.11
CA PHE A 25 5.78 0.67 7.56
C PHE A 25 6.42 -0.62 8.12
N MET A 26 6.44 -1.69 7.33
CA MET A 26 7.05 -2.96 7.73
C MET A 26 8.55 -2.97 7.43
N ARG A 27 9.39 -2.93 8.47
CA ARG A 27 10.86 -3.05 8.36
C ARG A 27 11.33 -4.38 7.77
N THR A 28 10.58 -5.46 8.03
CA THR A 28 10.92 -6.81 7.60
C THR A 28 9.66 -7.52 7.17
N ILE A 29 9.48 -7.70 5.87
CA ILE A 29 8.31 -8.39 5.32
C ILE A 29 8.70 -9.83 5.05
N GLY A 30 8.14 -10.76 5.82
CA GLY A 30 8.23 -12.18 5.51
C GLY A 30 7.51 -12.51 4.20
N ARG A 31 8.01 -13.49 3.43
CA ARG A 31 7.42 -13.90 2.14
C ARG A 31 5.90 -14.12 2.19
N ILE A 32 5.42 -14.73 3.28
CA ILE A 32 4.00 -15.02 3.49
C ILE A 32 3.16 -13.73 3.61
N HIS A 33 3.70 -12.70 4.28
CA HIS A 33 3.02 -11.41 4.45
C HIS A 33 3.02 -10.60 3.14
N ALA A 34 4.10 -10.67 2.35
CA ALA A 34 4.11 -10.06 1.03
C ALA A 34 3.03 -10.67 0.11
N ILE A 35 2.89 -12.00 0.15
CA ILE A 35 1.89 -12.71 -0.65
C ILE A 35 0.48 -12.35 -0.18
N SER A 36 0.21 -12.28 1.13
CA SER A 36 -1.12 -11.93 1.63
C SER A 36 -1.52 -10.50 1.24
N ILE A 37 -0.61 -9.53 1.34
CA ILE A 37 -0.85 -8.15 0.91
C ILE A 37 -1.14 -8.09 -0.59
N LEU A 38 -0.39 -8.83 -1.40
CA LEU A 38 -0.58 -8.87 -2.85
C LEU A 38 -1.93 -9.49 -3.24
N ILE A 39 -2.35 -10.56 -2.54
CA ILE A 39 -3.67 -11.18 -2.74
C ILE A 39 -4.79 -10.19 -2.37
N VAL A 40 -4.69 -9.52 -1.22
CA VAL A 40 -5.71 -8.55 -0.78
C VAL A 40 -5.80 -7.38 -1.76
N TRP A 41 -4.67 -6.86 -2.23
CA TRP A 41 -4.62 -5.81 -3.24
C TRP A 41 -5.21 -6.26 -4.59
N ALA A 42 -4.88 -7.47 -5.05
CA ALA A 42 -5.41 -8.05 -6.28
C ALA A 42 -6.93 -8.29 -6.20
N CYS A 43 -7.44 -8.77 -5.06
CA CYS A 43 -8.88 -8.91 -4.83
C CYS A 43 -9.60 -7.56 -4.80
N ALA A 44 -9.03 -6.54 -4.15
CA ALA A 44 -9.62 -5.20 -4.10
C ALA A 44 -9.65 -4.53 -5.49
N THR A 45 -8.58 -4.63 -6.26
CA THR A 45 -8.53 -4.09 -7.63
C THR A 45 -9.38 -4.90 -8.60
N GLY A 46 -9.41 -6.22 -8.46
CA GLY A 46 -10.28 -7.12 -9.24
C GLY A 46 -11.77 -6.89 -8.99
N THR A 47 -12.18 -6.59 -7.75
CA THR A 47 -13.56 -6.24 -7.45
C THR A 47 -13.95 -4.87 -8.04
N VAL A 48 -13.05 -3.89 -8.05
CA VAL A 48 -13.28 -2.62 -8.76
C VAL A 48 -13.43 -2.85 -10.27
N PHE A 49 -12.62 -3.74 -10.86
CA PHE A 49 -12.71 -4.10 -12.27
C PHE A 49 -14.09 -4.69 -12.62
N LEU A 50 -14.58 -5.62 -11.81
CA LEU A 50 -15.87 -6.29 -12.02
C LEU A 50 -17.06 -5.34 -11.85
N LEU A 51 -17.00 -4.40 -10.91
CA LEU A 51 -18.13 -3.54 -10.55
C LEU A 51 -18.18 -2.22 -11.32
N TYR A 52 -17.04 -1.64 -11.70
CA TYR A 52 -16.94 -0.30 -12.29
C TYR A 52 -16.26 -0.29 -13.66
N GLY A 53 -15.67 -1.41 -14.08
CA GLY A 53 -15.01 -1.56 -15.38
C GLY A 53 -13.50 -1.33 -15.34
N THR A 54 -12.89 -1.40 -16.52
CA THR A 54 -11.44 -1.46 -16.72
C THR A 54 -10.72 -0.16 -16.32
N PHE A 55 -11.24 0.98 -16.77
CA PHE A 55 -10.63 2.30 -16.54
C PHE A 55 -10.49 2.67 -15.06
N PRO A 56 -11.55 2.62 -14.23
CA PRO A 56 -11.43 2.95 -12.80
C PRO A 56 -10.57 1.95 -12.02
N ALA A 57 -10.54 0.67 -12.43
CA ALA A 57 -9.67 -0.33 -11.82
C ALA A 57 -8.19 -0.04 -12.08
N LEU A 58 -7.84 0.32 -13.32
CA LEU A 58 -6.46 0.71 -13.70
C LEU A 58 -6.01 1.96 -12.95
N LEU A 59 -6.89 2.95 -12.84
CA LEU A 59 -6.58 4.19 -12.11
C LEU A 59 -6.37 3.90 -10.61
N THR A 60 -7.20 3.06 -10.01
CA THR A 60 -7.06 2.64 -8.60
C THR A 60 -5.77 1.85 -8.37
N ALA A 61 -5.43 0.93 -9.28
CA ALA A 61 -4.18 0.18 -9.23
C ALA A 61 -2.95 1.11 -9.36
N ALA A 62 -2.96 2.04 -10.31
CA ALA A 62 -1.87 2.99 -10.51
C ALA A 62 -1.69 3.93 -9.30
N CYS A 63 -2.80 4.49 -8.78
CA CYS A 63 -2.76 5.36 -7.61
C CYS A 63 -2.27 4.61 -6.35
N SER A 64 -2.74 3.38 -6.12
CA SER A 64 -2.32 2.58 -4.96
C SER A 64 -0.84 2.22 -5.01
N LEU A 65 -0.29 1.90 -6.18
CA LEU A 65 1.13 1.66 -6.38
C LEU A 65 1.97 2.95 -6.20
N LEU A 66 1.53 4.07 -6.76
CA LEU A 66 2.23 5.37 -6.61
C LEU A 66 2.30 5.80 -5.14
N VAL A 67 1.19 5.69 -4.41
CA VAL A 67 1.14 6.04 -2.98
C VAL A 67 1.98 5.07 -2.15
N GLY A 68 1.91 3.76 -2.43
CA GLY A 68 2.77 2.77 -1.78
C GLY A 68 4.27 3.06 -1.98
N ALA A 69 4.67 3.41 -3.21
CA ALA A 69 6.05 3.78 -3.53
C ALA A 69 6.49 5.07 -2.84
N LEU A 70 5.64 6.10 -2.82
CA LEU A 70 5.91 7.35 -2.10
C LEU A 70 6.10 7.11 -0.60
N LEU A 71 5.21 6.35 0.02
CA LEU A 71 5.31 5.99 1.43
C LEU A 71 6.59 5.19 1.72
N MET A 72 6.98 4.30 0.81
CA MET A 72 8.23 3.55 0.93
C MET A 72 9.46 4.48 0.87
N ILE A 73 9.49 5.46 -0.03
CA ILE A 73 10.57 6.46 -0.11
C ILE A 73 10.63 7.30 1.18
N VAL A 74 9.47 7.74 1.68
CA VAL A 74 9.39 8.50 2.95
C VAL A 74 9.85 7.64 4.13
N SER A 75 9.47 6.36 4.17
CA SER A 75 9.91 5.43 5.22
C SER A 75 11.42 5.19 5.17
N LEU A 76 12.00 5.04 3.98
CA LEU A 76 13.44 4.89 3.79
C LEU A 76 14.22 6.14 4.22
N THR A 77 13.76 7.33 3.81
CA THR A 77 14.38 8.60 4.21
C THR A 77 14.31 8.82 5.71
N TRP A 78 13.15 8.58 6.34
CA TRP A 78 13.00 8.72 7.79
C TRP A 78 13.78 7.66 8.58
N SER A 79 13.79 6.40 8.15
CA SER A 79 14.56 5.34 8.81
C SER A 79 16.08 5.54 8.64
N GLY A 80 16.52 6.14 7.53
CA GLY A 80 17.92 6.53 7.31
C GLY A 80 18.35 7.69 8.22
N VAL A 81 17.47 8.67 8.45
CA VAL A 81 17.71 9.78 9.39
C VAL A 81 17.76 9.29 10.84
N ARG A 82 16.99 8.24 11.19
CA ARG A 82 16.99 7.68 12.56
C ARG A 82 18.10 6.65 12.84
N SER A 83 18.79 6.13 11.82
CA SER A 83 19.84 5.10 11.97
C SER A 83 21.27 5.66 12.06
N MET A 84 21.45 6.97 11.95
CA MET A 84 22.71 7.69 12.24
C MET A 84 22.40 8.81 13.23
N PRO A 85 23.05 8.98 14.40
CA PRO A 85 24.25 8.34 14.93
C PRO A 85 24.12 7.87 16.41
N ASN A 86 24.32 6.59 16.72
CA ASN A 86 24.77 6.21 18.08
C ASN A 86 25.66 4.96 18.15
N ARG A 87 26.11 4.42 17.00
CA ARG A 87 27.10 3.33 16.96
C ARG A 87 28.54 3.77 17.27
N ARG A 88 28.73 4.92 17.92
CA ARG A 88 30.05 5.40 18.37
C ARG A 88 30.30 5.17 19.86
N PHE A 89 29.38 4.54 20.59
CA PHE A 89 29.49 4.30 22.03
C PHE A 89 29.28 2.85 22.49
N GLU A 90 29.12 1.90 21.56
CA GLU A 90 28.85 0.48 21.91
C GLU A 90 30.11 -0.41 21.91
N ASP A 91 31.30 0.19 21.72
CA ASP A 91 32.61 -0.46 21.91
C ASP A 91 33.23 -0.12 23.28
N ARG A 92 32.46 -0.24 24.37
CA ARG A 92 33.01 -0.24 25.74
C ARG A 92 32.45 -1.38 26.57
#